data_AF-W2TC61-F1
#
_entry.id   AF-W2TC61-F1
#
_cell.length_a   1.000
_cell.length_b   1.000
_cell.length_c   1.000
_cell.angle_alpha   90.00
_cell.angle_beta   90.00
_cell.angle_gamma   90.00
#
_symmetry.space_group_name_H-M   'P 1'
#
loop_
_entity.id
_entity.type
_entity.pdbx_description
1 polymer ?
#
loop_
_entity_poly.entity_id
_entity_poly.type
_entity_poly.pdbx_seq_one_letter_code
_entity_poly.pdbx_strand_id
1 'polypeptide(L)'
;MGTMCAFHERRNNKSIAYRRLQANLSKLRKNPNLLQQYDDTIKSQLELGVIEEVAENLIVEEGEVVHYLTHQAVVTLHKETTKLRVVSDVSAHLSNSPSLNDLLYQGPVILPKMWDILFRFRFGDVAIISDVEKAFLQVRLHPKDRNATRFM
;
A
#
# COMPACT_ATOMS: atom_id res chain seq x y z
N MET A 1 25.45 19.04 -12.52
CA MET A 1 25.93 19.17 -11.13
C MET A 1 24.73 18.88 -10.24
N GLY A 2 24.43 17.59 -10.04
CA GLY A 2 23.23 17.14 -9.35
C GLY A 2 23.46 17.19 -7.84
N THR A 3 22.61 17.93 -7.15
CA THR A 3 22.60 18.03 -5.70
C THR A 3 22.45 16.63 -5.12
N MET A 4 23.50 16.13 -4.46
CA MET A 4 23.39 15.05 -3.49
C MET A 4 22.40 15.52 -2.42
N CYS A 5 21.13 15.15 -2.55
CA CYS A 5 20.16 15.33 -1.49
C CYS A 5 20.62 14.46 -0.32
N ALA A 6 20.96 15.14 0.77
CA ALA A 6 21.36 14.61 2.05
C ALA A 6 20.51 13.40 2.47
N PHE A 7 21.09 12.21 2.39
CA PHE A 7 20.59 10.99 3.03
C PHE A 7 21.06 10.86 4.49
N HIS A 8 21.68 11.90 5.06
CA HIS A 8 22.05 11.91 6.46
C HIS A 8 20.79 12.13 7.32
N GLU A 9 20.37 11.03 7.97
CA GLU A 9 19.53 11.04 9.18
C GLU A 9 18.02 11.29 8.98
N ARG A 10 17.34 10.42 8.22
CA ARG A 10 15.87 10.40 8.25
C ARG A 10 15.37 9.77 9.55
N ARG A 11 14.86 10.60 10.47
CA ARG A 11 13.94 10.16 11.54
C ARG A 11 12.87 9.25 10.93
N ASN A 12 12.82 7.99 11.34
CA ASN A 12 11.79 7.07 10.85
C ASN A 12 10.39 7.55 11.28
N ASN A 13 9.38 7.27 10.47
CA ASN A 13 7.99 7.69 10.72
C ASN A 13 7.22 6.69 11.61
N LYS A 14 7.93 5.76 12.26
CA LYS A 14 7.36 4.64 13.02
C LYS A 14 6.43 5.14 14.14
N SER A 15 6.86 6.14 14.91
CA SER A 15 6.05 6.69 16.02
C SER A 15 4.70 7.24 15.57
N ILE A 16 4.63 7.83 14.37
CA ILE A 16 3.39 8.35 13.78
C ILE A 16 2.51 7.20 13.29
N ALA A 17 3.08 6.25 12.56
CA ALA A 17 2.37 5.05 12.12
C ALA A 17 1.74 4.32 13.30
N TYR A 18 2.48 4.15 14.40
CA TYR A 18 1.98 3.53 15.62
C TYR A 18 0.83 4.32 16.26
N ARG A 19 0.94 5.65 16.36
CA ARG A 19 -0.14 6.48 16.90
C ARG A 19 -1.41 6.39 16.05
N ARG A 20 -1.27 6.38 14.72
CA ARG A 20 -2.41 6.22 13.80
C ARG A 20 -3.04 4.83 13.92
N LEU A 21 -2.23 3.79 14.05
CA LEU A 21 -2.70 2.43 14.33
C LEU A 21 -3.53 2.37 15.61
N GLN A 22 -3.01 2.91 16.71
CA GLN A 22 -3.74 2.95 17.98
C GLN A 22 -5.09 3.66 17.85
N ALA A 23 -5.11 4.82 17.19
CA ALA A 23 -6.36 5.55 16.95
C ALA A 23 -7.35 4.77 16.08
N ASN A 24 -6.86 4.06 15.04
CA ASN A 24 -7.67 3.18 14.19
C ASN A 24 -8.25 2.01 15.02
N LEU A 25 -7.42 1.31 15.78
CA LEU A 25 -7.85 0.21 16.64
C LEU A 25 -8.83 0.65 17.73
N SER A 26 -8.63 1.81 18.35
CA SER A 26 -9.59 2.38 19.32
C SER A 26 -10.97 2.61 18.71
N LYS A 27 -11.06 2.96 17.41
CA LYS A 27 -12.33 3.08 16.70
C LYS A 27 -12.92 1.71 16.38
N LEU A 28 -12.11 0.79 15.84
CA LEU A 28 -12.56 -0.55 15.45
C LEU A 28 -13.02 -1.39 16.64
N ARG A 29 -12.39 -1.25 17.81
CA ARG A 29 -12.82 -1.94 19.05
C ARG A 29 -14.25 -1.64 19.47
N LYS A 30 -14.83 -0.52 19.01
CA LYS A 30 -16.26 -0.20 19.25
C LYS A 30 -17.20 -1.08 18.45
N ASN A 31 -16.73 -1.75 17.39
CA ASN A 31 -17.50 -2.67 16.58
C ASN A 31 -16.71 -3.98 16.36
N PRO A 32 -16.93 -5.00 17.20
CA PRO A 32 -16.18 -6.26 17.14
C PRO A 32 -16.20 -6.94 15.77
N ASN A 33 -17.31 -6.82 15.03
CA ASN A 33 -17.41 -7.41 13.69
C ASN A 33 -16.48 -6.73 12.67
N LEU A 34 -16.34 -5.40 12.73
CA LEU A 34 -15.40 -4.68 11.87
C LEU A 34 -13.94 -4.95 12.28
N LEU A 35 -13.67 -5.08 13.58
CA LEU A 35 -12.35 -5.45 14.06
C LEU A 35 -11.94 -6.85 13.57
N GLN A 36 -12.87 -7.82 13.60
CA GLN A 36 -12.61 -9.16 13.08
C GLN A 36 -12.33 -9.14 11.57
N GLN A 37 -13.18 -8.48 10.77
CA GLN A 37 -12.94 -8.36 9.32
C GLN A 37 -11.60 -7.69 8.99
N TYR A 38 -11.20 -6.71 9.81
CA TYR A 38 -9.92 -6.04 9.69
C TYR A 38 -8.75 -7.01 9.93
N ASP A 39 -8.79 -7.77 11.04
CA ASP A 39 -7.81 -8.79 11.39
C ASP A 39 -7.73 -9.91 10.33
N ASP A 40 -8.88 -10.42 9.89
CA ASP A 40 -8.99 -11.44 8.84
C ASP A 40 -8.33 -10.98 7.54
N THR A 41 -8.47 -9.70 7.19
CA THR A 41 -7.85 -9.14 5.98
C THR A 41 -6.32 -9.17 6.08
N ILE A 42 -5.75 -8.81 7.22
CA ILE A 42 -4.29 -8.83 7.43
C ILE A 42 -3.78 -10.28 7.42
N LYS A 43 -4.45 -11.20 8.12
CA LYS A 43 -4.09 -12.62 8.15
C LYS A 43 -4.15 -13.25 6.75
N SER A 44 -5.21 -12.96 5.99
CA SER A 44 -5.32 -13.44 4.61
C SER A 44 -4.20 -12.92 3.71
N GLN A 45 -3.77 -11.67 3.88
CA GLN A 45 -2.62 -11.14 3.14
C GLN A 45 -1.32 -11.86 3.49
N LEU A 46 -1.14 -12.24 4.77
CA LEU A 46 0.02 -13.01 5.21
C LEU A 46 0.01 -14.43 4.63
N GLU A 47 -1.13 -15.12 4.71
CA GLU A 47 -1.32 -16.47 4.15
C GLU A 47 -1.11 -16.52 2.63
N LEU A 48 -1.56 -15.49 1.92
CA LEU A 48 -1.38 -15.36 0.47
C LEU A 48 0.04 -14.92 0.07
N GLY A 49 0.92 -14.63 1.05
CA GLY A 49 2.28 -14.14 0.80
C GLY A 49 2.34 -12.76 0.16
N VAL A 50 1.30 -11.94 0.35
CA VAL A 50 1.24 -10.52 -0.07
C VAL A 50 2.08 -9.66 0.87
N ILE A 51 2.07 -10.00 2.17
CA ILE A 51 2.88 -9.38 3.21
C ILE A 51 3.75 -10.46 3.87
N GLU A 52 4.83 -10.03 4.53
CA GLU A 52 5.73 -10.90 5.27
C GLU A 52 6.10 -10.27 6.62
N GLU A 53 6.41 -11.10 7.61
CA GLU A 53 6.93 -10.61 8.87
C GLU A 53 8.37 -10.11 8.71
N VAL A 54 8.66 -8.97 9.33
CA VAL A 54 10.03 -8.43 9.34
C VAL A 54 10.83 -9.16 10.40
N ALA A 55 11.90 -9.84 9.99
CA ALA A 55 12.76 -10.58 10.91
C ALA A 55 13.38 -9.68 12.00
N GLU A 56 13.36 -10.12 13.25
CA GLU A 56 13.86 -9.36 14.40
C GLU A 56 15.36 -9.03 14.30
N ASN A 57 16.12 -9.88 13.62
CA ASN A 57 17.56 -9.75 13.38
C ASN A 57 17.90 -9.10 12.03
N LEU A 58 16.92 -8.52 11.33
CA LEU A 58 17.17 -7.88 10.04
C LEU A 58 18.06 -6.64 10.22
N ILE A 59 19.27 -6.73 9.67
CA ILE A 59 20.19 -5.60 9.57
C ILE A 59 19.76 -4.77 8.36
N VAL A 60 19.39 -3.52 8.60
CA VAL A 60 19.10 -2.55 7.55
C VAL A 60 20.44 -1.98 7.08
N GLU A 61 20.74 -2.13 5.79
CA GLU A 61 21.99 -1.64 5.22
C GLU A 61 22.04 -0.11 5.23
N GLU A 62 23.25 0.46 5.29
CA GLU A 62 23.43 1.90 5.21
C GLU A 62 22.94 2.43 3.85
N GLY A 63 22.00 3.38 3.87
CA GLY A 63 21.36 3.93 2.67
C GLY A 63 20.03 3.26 2.29
N GLU A 64 19.62 2.18 2.96
CA GLU A 64 18.32 1.55 2.72
C GLU A 64 17.16 2.41 3.26
N VAL A 65 16.09 2.54 2.47
CA VAL A 65 14.92 3.33 2.85
C VAL A 65 13.97 2.49 3.69
N VAL A 66 13.84 2.85 4.98
CA VAL A 66 12.84 2.27 5.88
C VAL A 66 11.71 3.25 6.11
N HIS A 67 10.49 2.84 5.75
CA HIS A 67 9.29 3.65 5.93
C HIS A 67 8.09 2.79 6.36
N TYR A 68 7.31 3.32 7.29
CA TYR A 68 6.13 2.68 7.86
C TYR A 68 4.85 3.28 7.27
N LEU A 69 4.16 2.54 6.41
CA LEU A 69 2.84 2.89 5.93
C LEU A 69 1.85 2.91 7.09
N THR A 70 1.04 3.96 7.12
CA THR A 70 -0.11 4.00 8.02
C THR A 70 -1.29 3.39 7.29
N HIS A 71 -2.12 2.62 7.97
CA HIS A 71 -3.29 2.01 7.35
C HIS A 71 -4.55 2.28 8.16
N GLN A 72 -5.70 2.14 7.51
CA GLN A 72 -6.99 2.36 8.13
C GLN A 72 -8.08 1.48 7.52
N ALA A 73 -9.08 1.15 8.33
CA ALA A 73 -10.30 0.53 7.85
C ALA A 73 -11.20 1.57 7.19
N VAL A 74 -11.51 1.38 5.91
CA VAL A 74 -12.52 2.14 5.18
C VAL A 74 -13.76 1.27 5.01
N VAL A 75 -14.89 1.73 5.55
CA VAL A 75 -16.16 1.00 5.49
C VAL A 75 -17.04 1.60 4.42
N THR A 76 -17.57 0.77 3.52
CA THR A 76 -18.55 1.20 2.50
C THR A 76 -19.84 0.40 2.69
N LEU A 77 -20.79 0.98 3.44
CA LEU A 77 -22.01 0.31 3.89
C LEU A 77 -22.96 -0.11 2.74
N HIS A 78 -22.87 0.54 1.59
CA HIS A 78 -23.73 0.30 0.43
C HIS A 78 -23.21 -0.76 -0.55
N LYS A 79 -22.10 -1.44 -0.25
CA LYS A 79 -21.62 -2.56 -1.07
C LYS A 79 -22.32 -3.85 -0.68
N GLU A 80 -22.77 -4.60 -1.67
CA GLU A 80 -23.30 -5.96 -1.49
C GLU A 80 -22.22 -6.94 -1.01
N THR A 81 -20.95 -6.69 -1.38
CA THR A 81 -19.79 -7.52 -1.01
C THR A 81 -19.00 -6.94 0.17
N THR A 82 -17.67 -7.13 0.22
CA THR A 82 -16.80 -6.78 1.36
C THR A 82 -17.01 -5.34 1.84
N LYS A 83 -17.61 -5.22 3.03
CA LYS A 83 -18.01 -3.94 3.63
C LYS A 83 -16.83 -3.15 4.17
N LEU A 84 -15.71 -3.80 4.44
CA LEU A 84 -14.48 -3.19 4.98
C LEU A 84 -13.30 -3.39 4.01
N ARG A 85 -12.46 -2.37 3.88
CA ARG A 85 -11.19 -2.42 3.16
C ARG A 85 -10.08 -1.85 4.03
N VAL A 86 -8.94 -2.53 4.05
CA VAL A 86 -7.72 -1.99 4.64
C VAL A 86 -7.03 -1.14 3.58
N VAL A 87 -6.80 0.13 3.88
CA VAL A 87 -6.18 1.09 2.95
C VAL A 87 -4.92 1.65 3.59
N SER A 88 -3.80 1.58 2.87
CA SER A 88 -2.54 2.23 3.24
C SER A 88 -2.50 3.66 2.73
N ASP A 89 -2.13 4.60 3.60
CA ASP A 89 -1.89 6.01 3.27
C ASP A 89 -0.41 6.23 2.99
N VAL A 90 -0.11 6.36 1.71
CA VAL A 90 1.24 6.61 1.17
C VAL A 90 1.49 8.11 0.93
N SER A 91 0.41 8.91 0.99
CA SER A 91 0.42 10.36 0.82
C SER A 91 0.67 11.13 2.11
N ALA A 92 0.86 10.43 3.24
CA ALA A 92 1.08 11.08 4.53
C ALA A 92 2.39 11.88 4.54
N HIS A 93 2.28 13.19 4.79
CA HIS A 93 3.44 14.06 5.02
C HIS A 93 3.80 14.10 6.51
N LEU A 94 5.10 14.03 6.78
CA LEU A 94 5.70 14.45 8.04
C LEU A 94 5.93 15.97 7.98
N SER A 95 5.92 16.66 9.14
CA SER A 95 6.18 18.11 9.16
C SER A 95 7.50 18.41 8.47
N ASN A 96 7.46 19.30 7.45
CA ASN A 96 8.60 19.66 6.61
C ASN A 96 9.30 18.47 5.92
N SER A 97 8.58 17.39 5.62
CA SER A 97 9.13 16.21 4.94
C SER A 97 8.22 15.75 3.80
N PRO A 98 8.78 15.27 2.68
CA PRO A 98 8.01 14.70 1.56
C PRO A 98 7.29 13.42 1.97
N SER A 99 6.16 13.12 1.33
CA SER A 99 5.48 11.83 1.45
C SER A 99 6.24 10.74 0.68
N LEU A 100 5.89 9.46 0.88
CA LEU A 100 6.49 8.39 0.08
C LEU A 100 6.18 8.56 -1.41
N ASN A 101 4.97 9.02 -1.77
CA ASN A 101 4.62 9.30 -3.16
C ASN A 101 5.52 10.38 -3.80
N ASP A 102 5.90 11.41 -3.05
CA ASP A 102 6.77 12.48 -3.57
C ASP A 102 8.21 12.00 -3.83
N LEU A 103 8.59 10.87 -3.22
CA LEU A 103 9.92 10.27 -3.33
C LEU A 103 9.99 9.18 -4.40
N LEU A 104 8.85 8.63 -4.80
CA LEU A 104 8.78 7.59 -5.81
C LEU A 104 8.98 8.17 -7.20
N TYR A 105 9.88 7.58 -7.96
CA TYR A 105 9.99 7.88 -9.38
C TYR A 105 8.79 7.27 -10.11
N GLN A 106 7.95 8.12 -10.70
CA GLN A 106 6.71 7.72 -11.36
C GLN A 106 6.94 6.81 -12.58
N GLY A 107 8.10 6.92 -13.23
CA GLY A 107 8.37 6.25 -14.50
C GLY A 107 7.53 6.79 -15.66
N PRO A 108 7.78 6.28 -16.88
CA PRO A 108 6.99 6.63 -18.06
C PRO A 108 5.59 6.01 -17.98
N VAL A 109 4.59 6.69 -18.55
CA VAL A 109 3.23 6.15 -18.68
C VAL A 109 3.22 5.08 -19.77
N ILE A 110 3.10 3.81 -19.36
CA ILE A 110 3.04 2.64 -20.26
C ILE A 110 1.63 2.24 -20.67
N LEU A 111 0.60 2.89 -20.12
CA LEU A 111 -0.80 2.57 -20.42
C LEU A 111 -1.16 3.06 -21.85
N PRO A 112 -1.75 2.20 -22.69
CA PRO A 112 -2.24 2.63 -24.00
C PRO A 112 -3.37 3.65 -23.84
N LYS A 113 -3.58 4.51 -24.84
CA LYS A 113 -4.67 5.49 -24.80
C LYS A 113 -6.01 4.77 -24.75
N MET A 114 -6.93 5.31 -23.97
CA MET A 114 -8.27 4.72 -23.80
C MET A 114 -8.98 4.47 -25.13
N TRP A 115 -8.91 5.43 -26.07
CA TRP A 115 -9.52 5.29 -27.39
C TRP A 115 -8.90 4.15 -28.21
N ASP A 116 -7.59 3.93 -28.12
CA ASP A 116 -6.91 2.83 -28.82
C ASP A 116 -7.38 1.47 -28.30
N ILE A 117 -7.72 1.38 -27.01
CA ILE A 117 -8.33 0.18 -26.41
C ILE A 117 -9.75 0.00 -26.95
N LEU A 118 -10.56 1.07 -26.93
CA LEU A 118 -11.96 1.02 -27.39
C LEU A 118 -12.10 0.70 -28.88
N PHE A 119 -11.22 1.24 -29.74
CA PHE A 119 -11.22 0.93 -31.18
C PHE A 119 -10.89 -0.55 -31.43
N ARG A 120 -9.85 -1.09 -30.77
CA ARG A 120 -9.50 -2.51 -30.88
C ARG A 120 -10.61 -3.41 -30.36
N PHE A 121 -11.24 -3.03 -29.24
CA PHE A 121 -12.35 -3.77 -28.64
C PHE A 121 -13.58 -3.82 -29.57
N ARG A 122 -13.86 -2.75 -30.32
CA ARG A 122 -15.00 -2.68 -31.26
C ARG A 122 -14.74 -3.32 -32.63
N PHE A 123 -13.50 -3.63 -32.97
CA PHE A 123 -13.16 -4.19 -34.28
C PHE A 123 -13.49 -5.68 -34.41
N GLY A 124 -13.53 -6.41 -33.28
CA GLY A 124 -13.89 -7.82 -33.26
C GLY A 124 -15.40 -8.05 -33.16
N ASP A 125 -15.88 -9.15 -33.74
CA ASP A 125 -17.29 -9.55 -33.68
C ASP A 125 -17.71 -10.08 -32.29
N VAL A 126 -16.72 -10.50 -31.48
CA VAL A 126 -16.93 -11.08 -30.15
C VAL A 126 -16.00 -10.42 -29.14
N ALA A 127 -16.57 -9.98 -28.03
CA ALA A 127 -15.84 -9.42 -26.90
C ALA A 127 -15.87 -10.37 -25.70
N ILE A 128 -14.71 -10.62 -25.10
CA ILE A 128 -14.57 -11.35 -23.82
C ILE A 128 -14.13 -10.35 -22.76
N ILE A 129 -14.83 -10.34 -21.63
CA ILE A 129 -14.55 -9.46 -20.50
C ILE A 129 -14.42 -10.32 -19.26
N SER A 130 -13.35 -10.10 -18.49
CA SER A 130 -13.16 -10.70 -17.17
C SER A 130 -12.49 -9.70 -16.25
N ASP A 131 -12.84 -9.75 -14.96
CA ASP A 131 -12.13 -9.01 -13.92
C ASP A 131 -11.03 -9.90 -13.30
N VAL A 132 -9.86 -9.32 -13.05
CA VAL A 132 -8.75 -10.02 -12.39
C VAL A 132 -8.78 -9.65 -10.92
N GLU A 133 -9.23 -10.58 -10.09
CA GLU A 133 -9.30 -10.37 -8.64
C GLU A 133 -7.91 -10.00 -8.09
N LYS A 134 -7.84 -8.87 -7.38
CA LYS A 134 -6.62 -8.41 -6.68
C LYS A 134 -5.37 -8.32 -7.59
N ALA A 135 -5.53 -7.88 -8.85
CA ALA A 135 -4.45 -7.81 -9.83
C ALA A 135 -3.15 -7.16 -9.31
N PHE A 136 -3.23 -6.07 -8.55
CA PHE A 136 -2.03 -5.40 -7.99
C PHE A 136 -1.28 -6.26 -6.96
N LEU A 137 -1.97 -7.13 -6.22
CA LEU A 137 -1.33 -8.01 -5.23
C LEU A 137 -0.59 -9.18 -5.88
N GLN A 138 -0.81 -9.42 -7.18
CA GLN A 138 -0.07 -10.42 -7.96
C GLN A 138 1.32 -9.92 -8.38
N VAL A 139 1.60 -8.62 -8.26
CA VAL A 139 2.91 -8.03 -8.59
C VAL A 139 3.73 -7.90 -7.31
N ARG A 140 4.89 -8.56 -7.27
CA ARG A 140 5.78 -8.53 -6.10
C ARG A 140 6.71 -7.33 -6.15
N LEU A 141 6.95 -6.74 -4.98
CA LEU A 141 8.01 -5.75 -4.81
C LEU A 141 9.38 -6.44 -4.83
N HIS A 142 10.34 -5.78 -5.47
CA HIS A 142 11.73 -6.19 -5.42
C HIS A 142 12.22 -6.18 -3.96
N PRO A 143 12.99 -7.19 -3.50
CA PRO A 143 13.38 -7.31 -2.09
C PRO A 143 13.97 -6.05 -1.46
N LYS A 144 14.78 -5.30 -2.23
CA LYS A 144 15.41 -4.04 -1.81
C LYS A 144 14.42 -2.89 -1.52
N ASP A 145 13.19 -2.97 -2.05
CA ASP A 145 12.21 -1.89 -1.92
C ASP A 145 11.15 -2.19 -0.84
N ARG A 146 11.08 -3.44 -0.34
CA ARG A 146 10.05 -3.88 0.61
C ARG A 146 10.11 -3.12 1.93
N ASN A 147 11.31 -2.68 2.34
CA ASN A 147 11.50 -1.93 3.56
C ASN A 147 10.93 -0.51 3.52
N ALA A 148 10.62 0.02 2.33
CA ALA A 148 9.89 1.27 2.17
C ALA A 148 8.37 1.13 2.42
N THR A 149 7.85 -0.11 2.51
CA THR A 149 6.41 -0.40 2.63
C THR A 149 6.04 -1.15 3.91
N ARG A 150 6.86 -1.08 4.97
CA ARG A 150 6.56 -1.74 6.25
C ARG A 150 5.29 -1.17 6.87
N PHE A 151 4.62 -1.91 7.74
CA PHE A 151 3.52 -1.39 8.58
C PHE A 151 3.48 -2.13 9.93
N MET A 152 2.62 -1.70 10.84
CA MET A 152 2.42 -2.29 12.18
C MET A 152 0.97 -2.67 12.40
#